data_AF-A0AB37Q3T1-F1
#
_entry.id   AF-A0AB37Q3T1-F1
#
_cell.length_a   1.000
_cell.length_b   1.000
_cell.length_c   1.000
_cell.angle_alpha   90.00
_cell.angle_beta   90.00
_cell.angle_gamma   90.00
#
_symmetry.space_group_name_H-M   'P 1'
#
loop_
_entity.id
_entity.type
_entity.pdbx_description
1 polymer ?
#
loop_
_entity_poly.entity_id
_entity_poly.type
_entity_poly.pdbx_seq_one_letter_code
_entity_poly.pdbx_strand_id
1 'polypeptide(L)'
;MSEVFVSAVHPNIGRLYWAYTPADVGYPDHYTITDWSELATKLPNGWRDHDYLHWRHKSHIYKVFDPDDAFADYAVDDDEENEIHEQRLSGLLAGLHAKSGQTVEEFRLWMFRADWVDVPALQVVES
;
A
#
# COMPACT_ATOMS: atom_id res chain seq x y z
N MET A 1 -2.36 23.68 5.31
CA MET A 1 -1.18 22.87 4.94
C MET A 1 -1.54 22.12 3.67
N SER A 2 -0.65 22.07 2.68
CA SER A 2 -0.88 21.24 1.49
C SER A 2 -0.80 19.76 1.89
N GLU A 3 -1.64 18.93 1.29
CA GLU A 3 -1.63 17.48 1.49
C GLU A 3 -0.91 16.79 0.33
N VAL A 4 -0.34 15.62 0.62
CA VAL A 4 0.32 14.76 -0.36
C VAL A 4 -0.23 13.34 -0.28
N PHE A 5 -0.15 12.63 -1.40
CA PHE A 5 -0.28 11.19 -1.47
C PHE A 5 1.10 10.54 -1.61
N VAL A 6 1.27 9.37 -1.01
CA VAL A 6 2.43 8.51 -1.31
C VAL A 6 2.08 7.68 -2.54
N SER A 7 2.87 7.79 -3.61
CA SER A 7 2.53 7.26 -4.93
C SER A 7 3.74 6.70 -5.67
N ALA A 8 3.50 5.65 -6.47
CA ALA A 8 4.43 5.11 -7.44
C ALA A 8 3.72 4.91 -8.79
N VAL A 9 4.48 4.78 -9.88
CA VAL A 9 3.92 4.52 -11.21
C VAL A 9 4.34 3.14 -11.69
N HIS A 10 3.38 2.22 -11.74
CA HIS A 10 3.57 0.89 -12.29
C HIS A 10 3.53 0.92 -13.82
N PRO A 11 4.44 0.21 -14.52
CA PRO A 11 4.52 0.25 -15.99
C PRO A 11 3.23 -0.21 -16.68
N ASN A 12 2.54 -1.22 -16.12
CA ASN A 12 1.34 -1.81 -16.73
C ASN A 12 0.02 -1.30 -16.14
N ILE A 13 0.03 -0.75 -14.92
CA ILE A 13 -1.21 -0.35 -14.21
C ILE A 13 -1.36 1.18 -14.24
N GLY A 14 -0.25 1.91 -14.32
CA GLY A 14 -0.22 3.35 -14.14
C GLY A 14 -0.01 3.74 -12.69
N ARG A 15 -0.60 4.86 -12.29
CA ARG A 15 -0.36 5.45 -10.98
C ARG A 15 -1.03 4.63 -9.88
N LEU A 16 -0.25 4.30 -8.87
CA LEU A 16 -0.69 3.67 -7.64
C LEU A 16 -0.51 4.63 -6.47
N TYR A 17 -1.35 4.45 -5.47
CA TYR A 17 -1.34 5.21 -4.23
C TYR A 17 -1.36 4.26 -3.05
N TRP A 18 -0.65 4.63 -2.00
CA TRP A 18 -0.78 3.97 -0.72
C TRP A 18 -2.07 4.42 -0.02
N ALA A 19 -2.77 3.46 0.57
CA ALA A 19 -3.96 3.66 1.37
C ALA A 19 -3.80 3.00 2.74
N TYR A 20 -4.27 3.72 3.74
CA TYR A 20 -4.25 3.36 5.14
C TYR A 20 -5.56 3.76 5.77
N THR A 21 -6.22 2.76 6.36
CA THR A 21 -7.43 2.91 7.13
C THR A 21 -7.06 2.67 8.59
N PRO A 22 -7.24 3.66 9.48
CA PRO A 22 -6.96 3.46 10.89
C PRO A 22 -7.93 2.46 11.50
N ALA A 23 -7.45 1.76 12.53
CA ALA A 23 -8.28 0.87 13.32
C ALA A 23 -9.55 1.58 13.82
N ASP A 24 -10.66 0.85 13.80
CA ASP A 24 -11.94 1.25 14.40
C ASP A 24 -12.43 0.11 15.31
N VAL A 25 -13.53 0.31 16.05
CA VAL A 25 -14.07 -0.69 16.98
C VAL A 25 -14.35 -2.01 16.23
N GLY A 26 -13.47 -3.00 16.46
CA GLY A 26 -13.56 -4.33 15.84
C GLY A 26 -12.75 -4.51 14.55
N TYR A 27 -12.04 -3.49 14.07
CA TYR A 27 -11.21 -3.55 12.86
C TYR A 27 -9.79 -3.03 13.13
N PRO A 28 -8.73 -3.78 12.81
CA PRO A 28 -7.37 -3.32 12.98
C PRO A 28 -6.99 -2.26 11.94
N ASP A 29 -5.80 -1.68 12.12
CA ASP A 29 -5.16 -0.85 11.10
C ASP A 29 -5.03 -1.67 9.79
N HIS A 30 -5.46 -1.10 8.66
CA HIS A 30 -5.38 -1.76 7.36
C HIS A 30 -4.50 -0.97 6.41
N TYR A 31 -3.55 -1.65 5.78
CA TYR A 31 -2.59 -1.08 4.82
C TYR A 31 -2.79 -1.75 3.47
N THR A 32 -3.04 -0.97 2.43
CA THR A 32 -3.24 -1.50 1.07
C THR A 32 -2.75 -0.53 0.00
N ILE A 33 -2.87 -0.93 -1.27
CA ILE A 33 -2.54 -0.13 -2.45
C ILE A 33 -3.79 0.02 -3.31
N THR A 34 -3.96 1.19 -3.92
CA THR A 34 -5.09 1.50 -4.79
C THR A 34 -4.63 2.28 -6.03
N ASP A 35 -5.35 2.17 -7.15
CA ASP A 35 -5.22 3.05 -8.31
C ASP A 35 -6.20 4.24 -8.26
N TRP A 36 -6.98 4.39 -7.18
CA TRP A 36 -7.98 5.43 -7.01
C TRP A 36 -7.51 6.48 -6.00
N SER A 37 -7.38 7.73 -6.44
CA SER A 37 -6.91 8.82 -5.57
C SER A 37 -7.89 9.16 -4.44
N GLU A 38 -9.17 8.84 -4.59
CA GLU A 38 -10.20 9.08 -3.57
C GLU A 38 -10.02 8.22 -2.32
N LEU A 39 -9.38 7.06 -2.47
CA LEU A 39 -9.09 6.11 -1.39
C LEU A 39 -7.68 6.29 -0.82
N ALA A 40 -6.85 7.10 -1.46
CA ALA A 40 -5.46 7.32 -1.06
C ALA A 40 -5.38 8.08 0.27
N THR A 41 -4.44 7.68 1.12
CA THR A 41 -4.21 8.39 2.40
C THR A 41 -3.56 9.74 2.13
N LYS A 42 -4.23 10.79 2.62
CA LYS A 42 -3.70 12.14 2.63
C LYS A 42 -2.79 12.34 3.83
N LEU A 43 -1.58 12.79 3.59
CA LEU A 43 -0.62 13.17 4.61
C LEU A 43 -0.29 14.65 4.49
N PRO A 44 0.04 15.35 5.60
CA PRO A 44 0.56 16.70 5.51
C PRO A 44 1.87 16.70 4.70
N ASN A 45 2.06 17.70 3.85
CA ASN A 45 3.34 17.90 3.17
C ASN A 45 4.48 18.02 4.20
N GLY A 46 5.60 17.32 3.95
CA GLY A 46 6.70 17.17 4.89
C GLY A 46 6.48 16.13 5.99
N TRP A 47 5.49 15.24 5.87
CA TRP A 47 5.24 14.17 6.87
C TRP A 47 6.46 13.28 7.13
N ARG A 48 7.37 13.15 6.16
CA ARG A 48 8.61 12.38 6.29
C ARG A 48 9.61 13.01 7.27
N ASP A 49 9.53 14.31 7.48
CA ASP A 49 10.35 15.04 8.45
C ASP A 49 9.66 15.17 9.82
N HIS A 50 8.38 14.77 9.92
CA HIS A 50 7.61 14.81 11.15
C HIS A 50 7.82 13.52 11.95
N ASP A 51 8.45 13.60 13.13
CA ASP A 51 8.84 12.45 13.97
C ASP A 51 7.77 11.34 14.05
N TYR A 52 6.56 11.69 14.52
CA TYR A 52 5.49 10.71 14.69
C TYR A 52 4.99 10.10 13.38
N LEU A 53 4.68 10.92 12.36
CA LEU A 53 4.13 10.44 11.08
C LEU A 53 5.17 9.63 10.32
N HIS A 54 6.41 10.09 10.30
CA HIS A 54 7.52 9.34 9.71
C HIS A 54 7.71 8.01 10.42
N TRP A 55 7.82 7.99 11.76
CA TRP A 55 7.95 6.75 12.52
C TRP A 55 6.80 5.77 12.23
N ARG A 56 5.56 6.27 12.17
CA ARG A 56 4.35 5.46 11.96
C ARG A 56 4.26 4.88 10.55
N HIS A 57 4.64 5.63 9.52
CA HIS A 57 4.34 5.28 8.12
C HIS A 57 5.58 5.01 7.24
N LYS A 58 6.81 5.14 7.75
CA LYS A 58 8.04 4.88 6.96
C LYS A 58 8.12 3.48 6.37
N SER A 59 7.49 2.49 6.99
CA SER A 59 7.48 1.08 6.56
C SER A 59 6.16 0.66 5.91
N HIS A 60 5.39 1.60 5.35
CA HIS A 60 4.06 1.36 4.80
C HIS A 60 3.99 0.18 3.80
N ILE A 61 4.96 0.04 2.88
CA ILE A 61 4.97 -1.09 1.93
C ILE A 61 5.25 -2.43 2.62
N TYR A 62 6.13 -2.46 3.63
CA TYR A 62 6.33 -3.66 4.44
C TYR A 62 5.04 -4.05 5.16
N LYS A 63 4.23 -3.08 5.59
CA LYS A 63 2.93 -3.34 6.22
C LYS A 63 1.85 -3.85 5.26
N VAL A 64 1.89 -3.47 3.98
CA VAL A 64 1.00 -4.04 2.96
C VAL A 64 1.28 -5.53 2.75
N PHE A 65 2.54 -5.95 2.87
CA PHE A 65 2.99 -7.33 2.63
C PHE A 65 3.52 -8.00 3.92
N ASP A 66 2.88 -7.72 5.06
CA ASP A 66 3.21 -8.31 6.36
C ASP A 66 2.45 -9.66 6.50
N PRO A 67 3.13 -10.82 6.38
CA PRO A 67 2.45 -12.12 6.43
C PRO A 67 1.90 -12.44 7.83
N ASP A 68 2.41 -11.78 8.87
CA ASP A 68 1.95 -11.96 10.26
C ASP A 68 0.66 -11.18 10.56
N ASP A 69 0.23 -10.30 9.64
CA ASP A 69 -1.01 -9.55 9.77
C ASP A 69 -2.19 -10.35 9.19
N ALA A 70 -2.97 -10.96 10.08
CA ALA A 70 -4.15 -11.75 9.72
C ALA A 70 -5.25 -10.97 8.98
N PHE A 71 -5.14 -9.64 8.91
CA PHE A 71 -6.09 -8.76 8.21
C PHE A 71 -5.48 -8.07 7.00
N ALA A 72 -4.22 -8.36 6.65
CA ALA A 72 -3.60 -7.85 5.45
C ALA A 72 -4.23 -8.44 4.19
N ASP A 73 -4.12 -7.69 3.09
CA ASP A 73 -4.51 -8.17 1.77
C ASP A 73 -3.50 -9.18 1.20
N TYR A 74 -2.41 -9.50 1.93
CA TYR A 74 -1.38 -10.45 1.57
C TYR A 74 -1.30 -11.57 2.61
N ALA A 75 -1.30 -12.81 2.16
CA ALA A 75 -1.13 -13.99 3.00
C ALA A 75 -0.14 -14.97 2.36
N VAL A 76 0.57 -15.70 3.21
CA VAL A 76 1.47 -16.77 2.82
C VAL A 76 1.02 -18.04 3.53
N ASP A 77 0.80 -19.10 2.77
CA ASP A 77 0.63 -20.44 3.32
C ASP A 77 2.01 -21.11 3.34
N ASP A 78 2.59 -21.21 4.53
CA ASP A 78 3.83 -21.93 4.81
C ASP A 78 3.52 -23.31 5.39
N ASP A 79 4.35 -24.30 5.09
CA ASP A 79 4.30 -25.61 5.73
C ASP A 79 5.13 -25.66 7.03
N GLU A 80 5.16 -26.83 7.68
CA GLU A 80 5.94 -27.04 8.91
C GLU A 80 7.47 -26.85 8.71
N GLU A 81 7.95 -26.82 7.46
CA GLU A 81 9.36 -26.61 7.09
C GLU A 81 9.66 -25.13 6.73
N ASN A 82 8.68 -24.23 6.80
CA ASN A 82 8.74 -22.83 6.35
C ASN A 82 9.05 -22.67 4.85
N GLU A 83 8.67 -23.65 4.03
CA GLU A 83 8.69 -23.46 2.59
C GLU A 83 7.43 -22.71 2.17
N ILE A 84 7.60 -21.62 1.42
CA ILE A 84 6.47 -20.85 0.87
C ILE A 84 5.77 -21.70 -0.19
N HIS A 85 4.59 -22.20 0.14
CA HIS A 85 3.81 -23.04 -0.77
C HIS A 85 2.90 -22.19 -1.66
N GLU A 86 2.25 -21.18 -1.09
CA GLU A 86 1.35 -20.31 -1.82
C GLU A 86 1.37 -18.88 -1.27
N GLN A 87 1.40 -17.90 -2.18
CA GLN A 87 1.18 -16.50 -1.84
C GLN A 87 -0.18 -16.07 -2.40
N ARG A 88 -1.01 -15.50 -1.53
CA ARG A 88 -2.35 -15.04 -1.90
C ARG A 88 -2.46 -13.54 -1.71
N LEU A 89 -3.20 -12.93 -2.63
CA LEU A 89 -3.61 -11.54 -2.55
C LEU A 89 -5.14 -11.49 -2.50
N SER A 90 -5.67 -10.54 -1.73
CA SER A 90 -7.11 -10.28 -1.64
C SER A 90 -7.40 -8.78 -1.81
N GLY A 91 -8.68 -8.40 -1.72
CA GLY A 91 -9.10 -7.00 -1.76
C GLY A 91 -8.69 -6.23 -3.02
N LEU A 92 -8.31 -4.96 -2.84
CA LEU A 92 -7.84 -4.10 -3.93
C LEU A 92 -6.51 -4.59 -4.50
N LEU A 93 -5.64 -5.13 -3.64
CA LEU A 93 -4.32 -5.60 -4.00
C LEU A 93 -4.37 -6.75 -5.02
N ALA A 94 -5.31 -7.68 -4.87
CA ALA A 94 -5.55 -8.75 -5.84
C ALA A 94 -5.97 -8.20 -7.22
N GLY A 95 -6.83 -7.19 -7.24
CA GLY A 95 -7.27 -6.52 -8.47
C GLY A 95 -6.13 -5.82 -9.20
N LEU A 96 -5.23 -5.17 -8.46
CA LEU A 96 -4.03 -4.55 -9.01
C LEU A 96 -3.05 -5.59 -9.55
N HIS A 97 -2.82 -6.68 -8.81
CA HIS A 97 -1.99 -7.79 -9.28
C HIS A 97 -2.53 -8.40 -10.58
N ALA A 98 -3.85 -8.63 -10.68
CA ALA A 98 -4.46 -9.14 -11.92
C ALA A 98 -4.21 -8.22 -13.14
N LYS A 99 -4.19 -6.89 -12.92
CA LYS A 99 -3.85 -5.90 -13.97
C LYS A 99 -2.35 -5.84 -14.29
N SER A 100 -1.49 -6.26 -13.36
CA SER A 100 -0.03 -6.16 -13.51
C SER A 100 0.53 -7.11 -14.58
N GLY A 101 -0.09 -8.28 -14.75
CA GLY A 101 0.44 -9.38 -15.57
C GLY A 101 1.67 -10.08 -14.97
N GLN A 102 2.04 -9.75 -13.74
CA GLN A 102 3.15 -10.35 -12.99
C GLN A 102 2.66 -11.54 -12.16
N THR A 103 3.58 -12.39 -11.72
CA THR A 103 3.32 -13.29 -10.59
C THR A 103 3.18 -12.52 -9.28
N VAL A 104 2.64 -13.14 -8.23
CA VAL A 104 2.49 -12.51 -6.91
C VAL A 104 3.84 -12.05 -6.35
N GLU A 105 4.89 -12.88 -6.45
CA GLU A 105 6.22 -12.53 -5.99
C GLU A 105 6.84 -11.37 -6.79
N GLU A 106 6.73 -11.40 -8.12
CA GLU A 106 7.23 -10.31 -8.97
C GLU A 106 6.52 -8.98 -8.67
N PHE A 107 5.20 -9.01 -8.47
CA PHE A 107 4.41 -7.85 -8.10
C PHE A 107 4.83 -7.30 -6.73
N ARG A 108 4.97 -8.19 -5.73
CA ARG A 108 5.46 -7.84 -4.39
C ARG A 108 6.86 -7.25 -4.43
N LEU A 109 7.81 -7.89 -5.12
CA LEU A 109 9.18 -7.39 -5.26
C LEU A 109 9.22 -6.06 -6.00
N TRP A 110 8.35 -5.85 -6.98
CA TRP A 110 8.21 -4.56 -7.63
C TRP A 110 7.76 -3.47 -6.64
N MET A 111 6.77 -3.74 -5.79
CA MET A 111 6.28 -2.79 -4.79
C MET A 111 7.39 -2.34 -3.83
N PHE A 112 8.28 -3.25 -3.43
CA PHE A 112 9.42 -2.92 -2.57
C PHE A 112 10.52 -2.12 -3.27
N ARG A 113 10.66 -2.26 -4.59
CA ARG A 113 11.70 -1.59 -5.40
C ARG A 113 11.23 -0.28 -6.01
N ALA A 114 9.92 -0.07 -6.09
CA ALA A 114 9.33 1.12 -6.68
C ALA A 114 9.73 2.38 -5.89
N ASP A 115 9.88 3.49 -6.62
CA ASP A 115 10.15 4.79 -6.01
C ASP A 115 8.84 5.43 -5.53
N TRP A 116 8.57 5.29 -4.24
CA TRP A 116 7.37 5.82 -3.58
C TRP A 116 7.58 7.27 -3.16
N VAL A 117 7.11 8.18 -4.02
CA VAL A 117 7.28 9.62 -3.88
C VAL A 117 6.02 10.30 -3.36
N ASP A 118 6.19 11.48 -2.76
CA ASP A 118 5.07 12.32 -2.35
C ASP A 118 4.60 13.16 -3.53
N VAL A 119 3.31 13.04 -3.89
CA VAL A 119 2.69 13.84 -4.95
C VAL A 119 1.59 14.73 -4.36
N PRO A 120 1.37 15.95 -4.86
CA PRO A 120 0.31 16.82 -4.35
C PRO A 120 -1.07 16.15 -4.43
N ALA A 121 -1.82 16.17 -3.33
CA ALA A 121 -3.23 15.84 -3.34
C ALA A 121 -3.98 17.05 -3.92
N LEU A 122 -4.26 17.03 -5.23
CA LEU A 122 -5.03 18.10 -5.87
C LEU A 122 -6.41 18.18 -5.19
N GLN A 123 -6.69 19.32 -4.55
CA GLN A 123 -8.05 19.64 -4.14
C GLN A 123 -8.81 20.01 -5.41
N VAL A 124 -9.86 19.26 -5.74
CA VAL A 124 -10.86 19.74 -6.70
C VAL A 124 -11.45 20.99 -6.05
N VAL A 125 -11.10 22.16 -6.58
CA VAL A 125 -11.79 23.40 -6.25
C VAL A 125 -13.14 23.28 -6.94
N GLU A 126 -14.21 22.99 -6.19
CA GLU A 126 -15.56 23.20 -6.69
C GLU A 126 -15.71 24.69 -6.99
N SER A 127 -15.81 25.02 -8.27
CA SER A 127 -16.08 26.37 -8.79
C SER A 127 -17.57 26.67 -8.84
#